data_AF-A0A9X3YF12-F1
#
_entry.id   AF-A0A9X3YF12-F1
#
_cell.length_a   1.000
_cell.length_b   1.000
_cell.length_c   1.000
_cell.angle_alpha   90.00
_cell.angle_beta   90.00
_cell.angle_gamma   90.00
#
_symmetry.space_group_name_H-M   'P 1'
#
loop_
_entity.id
_entity.type
_entity.pdbx_description
1 polymer ?
#
loop_
_entity_poly.entity_id
_entity_poly.type
_entity_poly.pdbx_seq_one_letter_code
_entity_poly.pdbx_strand_id
1 'polypeptide(L)'
;THALFQDEVVFKRLALVIIDEQHRFGVQQRLALRQKGIDGRLCPHQLIMTATPIPRTLAMSAYADLDTSILDELPPGRTPVNTLGIADSRRLEVIERVRIACNEGRQAYWVCTLIEESEELTCQAAETTFEDLSAALVGLRVGLIHGRMKPAEKAAVMEQF
;
A
#
# COMPACT_ATOMS: atom_id res chain seq x y z
N THR A 1 0.73 -13.01 -2.96
CA THR A 1 -0.51 -13.39 -3.67
C THR A 1 -1.20 -14.49 -2.87
N HIS A 2 -2.55 -14.56 -2.87
CA HIS A 2 -3.26 -15.56 -2.07
C HIS A 2 -3.15 -17.00 -2.62
N ALA A 3 -2.62 -17.18 -3.83
CA ALA A 3 -2.49 -18.48 -4.48
C ALA A 3 -1.64 -19.48 -3.68
N LEU A 4 -0.60 -19.00 -2.97
CA LEU A 4 0.34 -19.87 -2.24
C LEU A 4 -0.25 -20.53 -0.99
N PHE A 5 -1.42 -20.07 -0.52
CA PHE A 5 -2.10 -20.63 0.65
C PHE A 5 -3.06 -21.77 0.32
N GLN A 6 -3.39 -21.95 -0.97
CA GLN A 6 -4.35 -22.97 -1.39
C GLN A 6 -3.85 -24.37 -1.04
N ASP A 7 -4.72 -25.24 -0.54
CA ASP A 7 -4.36 -26.58 -0.07
C ASP A 7 -3.66 -27.42 -1.14
N GLU A 8 -4.06 -27.26 -2.41
CA GLU A 8 -3.49 -27.93 -3.58
C GLU A 8 -2.01 -27.59 -3.84
N VAL A 9 -1.52 -26.46 -3.34
CA VAL A 9 -0.13 -26.06 -3.52
C VAL A 9 0.76 -26.82 -2.54
N VAL A 10 1.37 -27.91 -3.02
CA VAL A 10 2.29 -28.75 -2.24
C VAL A 10 3.74 -28.42 -2.58
N PHE A 11 4.53 -28.10 -1.56
CA PHE A 11 5.96 -27.84 -1.71
C PHE A 11 6.76 -29.12 -1.48
N LYS A 12 7.75 -29.39 -2.34
CA LYS A 12 8.65 -30.53 -2.19
C LYS A 12 9.48 -30.47 -0.89
N ARG A 13 9.98 -29.27 -0.54
CA ARG A 13 10.75 -28.99 0.67
C ARG A 13 10.73 -27.50 0.97
N LEU A 14 9.69 -27.04 1.67
CA LEU A 14 9.57 -25.65 2.09
C LEU A 14 10.42 -25.41 3.35
N ALA A 15 11.48 -24.61 3.22
CA ALA A 15 12.40 -24.32 4.31
C ALA A 15 12.30 -22.88 4.84
N LEU A 16 11.92 -21.93 4.00
CA LEU A 16 11.83 -20.51 4.33
C LEU A 16 10.62 -19.88 3.64
N VAL A 17 9.92 -19.04 4.39
CA VAL A 17 8.80 -18.22 3.95
C VAL A 17 9.14 -16.77 4.29
N ILE A 18 9.07 -15.89 3.30
CA ILE A 18 9.23 -14.45 3.48
C ILE A 18 7.87 -13.80 3.22
N ILE A 19 7.36 -13.09 4.22
CA ILE A 19 6.08 -12.38 4.15
C ILE A 19 6.39 -10.89 4.25
N ASP A 20 6.03 -10.14 3.22
CA ASP A 20 6.12 -8.69 3.20
C ASP A 20 4.73 -8.05 3.39
N GLU A 21 4.68 -6.88 4.02
CA GLU A 21 3.46 -6.16 4.40
C GLU A 21 2.39 -7.03 5.07
N GLN A 22 2.79 -7.65 6.18
CA GLN A 22 1.99 -8.69 6.85
C GLN A 22 0.56 -8.29 7.23
N HIS A 23 0.27 -7.00 7.38
CA HIS A 23 -1.05 -6.49 7.72
C HIS A 23 -2.11 -6.84 6.65
N ARG A 24 -1.68 -7.19 5.43
CA ARG A 24 -2.55 -7.66 4.35
C ARG A 24 -2.91 -9.14 4.43
N PHE A 25 -2.27 -9.91 5.33
CA PHE A 25 -2.47 -11.35 5.46
C PHE A 25 -3.15 -11.70 6.79
N GLY A 26 -4.23 -12.48 6.70
CA GLY A 26 -4.96 -12.95 7.88
C GLY A 26 -4.13 -13.94 8.70
N VAL A 27 -4.42 -14.03 10.01
CA VAL A 27 -3.76 -14.97 10.94
C VAL A 27 -3.80 -16.41 10.42
N GLN A 28 -4.94 -16.85 9.90
CA GLN A 28 -5.14 -18.21 9.38
C GLN A 28 -4.26 -18.53 8.17
N GLN A 29 -4.03 -17.54 7.29
CA GLN A 29 -3.17 -17.71 6.12
C GLN A 29 -1.72 -17.96 6.54
N ARG A 30 -1.25 -17.26 7.58
CA ARG A 30 0.10 -17.47 8.13
C ARG A 30 0.25 -18.86 8.77
N LEU A 31 -0.77 -19.33 9.49
CA LEU A 31 -0.80 -20.68 10.05
C LEU A 31 -0.75 -21.75 8.95
N ALA A 32 -1.46 -21.55 7.84
CA ALA A 32 -1.44 -22.48 6.71
C ALA A 32 -0.03 -22.64 6.11
N LEU A 33 0.75 -21.55 5.97
CA LEU A 33 2.14 -21.63 5.49
C LEU A 33 3.05 -22.38 6.46
N ARG A 34 2.84 -22.22 7.77
CA ARG A 34 3.57 -22.99 8.79
C ARG A 34 3.32 -24.49 8.65
N GLN A 35 2.10 -24.89 8.27
CA GLN A 35 1.70 -26.29 8.10
C GLN A 35 2.16 -26.91 6.77
N LYS A 36 2.53 -26.10 5.77
CA LYS A 36 2.99 -26.56 4.44
C LYS A 36 4.45 -27.06 4.40
N GLY A 37 5.12 -27.19 5.54
CA GLY A 37 6.41 -27.86 5.60
C GLY A 37 6.30 -29.38 5.39
N ILE A 38 7.43 -30.10 5.36
CA ILE A 38 7.48 -31.53 4.99
C ILE A 38 6.57 -32.35 5.89
N ASP A 39 5.43 -32.80 5.37
CA ASP A 39 4.40 -33.64 6.02
C ASP A 39 4.00 -33.18 7.44
N GLY A 40 4.05 -31.86 7.70
CA GLY A 40 3.82 -31.29 9.04
C GLY A 40 4.90 -31.63 10.08
N ARG A 41 5.98 -32.32 9.70
CA ARG A 41 7.10 -32.71 10.58
C ARG A 41 8.15 -31.62 10.74
N LEU A 42 8.28 -30.75 9.75
CA LEU A 42 9.21 -29.62 9.76
C LEU A 42 8.43 -28.33 9.52
N CYS A 43 8.61 -27.34 10.39
CA CYS A 43 8.08 -26.00 10.18
C CYS A 43 9.09 -25.17 9.38
N PRO A 44 8.68 -24.45 8.31
CA PRO A 44 9.58 -23.54 7.63
C PRO A 44 9.94 -22.36 8.52
N HIS A 45 11.16 -21.83 8.35
CA HIS A 45 11.54 -20.55 8.91
C HIS A 45 10.64 -19.45 8.33
N GLN A 46 10.27 -18.48 9.16
CA GLN A 46 9.43 -17.36 8.74
C GLN A 46 10.15 -16.05 8.99
N LEU A 47 10.31 -15.27 7.93
CA LEU A 47 10.74 -13.87 8.01
C LEU A 47 9.54 -13.00 7.66
N ILE A 48 9.10 -12.20 8.63
CA ILE A 48 7.96 -11.29 8.47
C ILE A 48 8.47 -9.86 8.48
N MET A 49 8.15 -9.12 7.42
CA MET A 49 8.55 -7.74 7.22
C MET A 49 7.30 -6.85 7.14
N THR A 50 7.41 -5.63 7.66
CA THR A 50 6.36 -4.62 7.60
C THR A 50 6.99 -3.24 7.65
N ALA A 51 6.53 -2.32 6.80
CA ALA A 51 6.94 -0.92 6.86
C ALA A 51 6.14 -0.13 7.91
N THR A 52 4.97 -0.63 8.32
CA THR A 52 4.16 0.01 9.36
C THR A 52 4.66 -0.40 10.75
N PRO A 53 5.07 0.56 11.60
CA PRO A 53 5.52 0.25 12.95
C PRO A 53 4.38 -0.38 13.75
N ILE A 54 4.55 -1.62 14.17
CA ILE A 54 3.59 -2.30 15.05
C ILE A 54 3.92 -1.87 16.48
N PRO A 55 2.93 -1.38 17.26
CA PRO A 55 3.16 -1.05 18.65
C PRO A 55 3.80 -2.23 19.38
N ARG A 56 4.92 -1.99 20.07
CA ARG A 56 5.73 -3.04 20.70
C ARG A 56 4.90 -3.96 21.62
N THR A 57 3.92 -3.40 22.33
CA THR A 57 3.00 -4.16 23.19
C THR A 57 2.09 -5.08 22.40
N LEU A 58 1.59 -4.64 21.24
CA LEU A 58 0.82 -5.49 20.33
C LEU A 58 1.71 -6.58 19.73
N ALA A 59 2.97 -6.27 19.41
CA ALA A 59 3.90 -7.28 18.91
C ALA A 59 4.18 -8.37 19.96
N MET A 60 4.42 -7.98 21.22
CA MET A 60 4.64 -8.94 22.31
C MET A 60 3.41 -9.80 22.63
N SER A 61 2.19 -9.30 22.41
CA SER A 61 0.97 -10.07 22.66
C SER A 61 0.53 -10.92 21.46
N ALA A 62 0.60 -10.39 20.25
CA ALA A 62 0.13 -11.06 19.03
C ALA A 62 1.19 -11.97 18.40
N TYR A 63 2.48 -11.70 18.68
CA TYR A 63 3.63 -12.35 18.07
C TYR A 63 4.67 -12.78 19.12
N ALA A 64 4.23 -13.11 20.34
CA ALA A 64 5.09 -13.55 21.46
C ALA A 64 6.09 -14.65 21.08
N ASP A 65 5.76 -15.46 20.06
CA ASP A 65 6.57 -16.54 19.53
C ASP A 65 7.58 -16.11 18.43
N LEU A 66 7.73 -14.82 18.13
CA LEU A 66 8.63 -14.30 17.09
C LEU A 66 9.71 -13.39 17.67
N ASP A 67 10.97 -13.70 17.36
CA ASP A 67 12.08 -12.77 17.53
C ASP A 67 11.85 -11.53 16.65
N THR A 68 11.99 -10.34 17.24
CA THR A 68 11.71 -9.07 16.55
C THR A 68 13.00 -8.27 16.36
N SER A 69 13.27 -7.87 15.13
CA SER A 69 14.31 -6.91 14.78
C SER A 69 13.67 -5.64 14.24
N ILE A 70 14.15 -4.47 14.67
CA ILE A 70 13.65 -3.16 14.24
C ILE A 70 14.75 -2.47 13.43
N LEU A 71 14.38 -1.96 12.25
CA LEU A 71 15.23 -1.10 11.43
C LEU A 71 14.64 0.32 11.49
N ASP A 72 15.23 1.18 12.32
CA ASP A 72 14.77 2.56 12.56
C ASP A 72 15.64 3.63 11.87
N GLU A 73 16.75 3.22 11.28
CA GLU A 73 17.62 4.09 10.50
C GLU A 73 17.05 4.35 9.09
N LEU A 74 17.14 5.61 8.66
CA LEU A 74 16.78 6.01 7.31
C LEU A 74 17.98 5.75 6.38
N PRO A 75 17.74 5.37 5.11
CA PRO A 75 18.81 5.30 4.12
C PRO A 75 19.59 6.62 4.02
N PRO A 76 20.91 6.58 3.80
CA PRO A 76 21.72 7.78 3.67
C PRO A 76 21.21 8.67 2.53
N GLY A 77 21.19 9.98 2.75
CA GLY A 77 20.70 10.96 1.76
C GLY A 77 19.18 11.16 1.74
N ARG A 78 18.40 10.49 2.61
CA ARG A 78 16.96 10.74 2.73
C ARG A 78 16.69 12.11 3.36
N THR A 79 16.12 13.03 2.59
CA THR A 79 15.67 14.34 3.09
C THR A 79 14.27 14.25 3.70
N PRO A 80 13.99 14.92 4.84
CA PRO A 80 12.64 15.00 5.38
C PRO A 80 11.63 15.55 4.39
N VAL A 81 10.41 15.02 4.40
CA VAL A 81 9.31 15.55 3.60
C VAL A 81 8.79 16.84 4.26
N ASN A 82 8.64 17.90 3.47
CA ASN A 82 7.97 19.12 3.94
C ASN A 82 6.45 18.90 3.92
N THR A 83 5.84 18.92 5.10
CA THR A 83 4.40 18.66 5.28
C THR A 83 3.69 19.95 5.66
N LEU A 84 2.61 20.28 4.96
CA LEU A 84 1.83 21.49 5.17
C LEU A 84 0.34 21.16 5.30
N GLY A 85 -0.35 21.80 6.24
CA GLY A 85 -1.81 21.82 6.31
C GLY A 85 -2.34 23.02 5.53
N ILE A 86 -3.22 22.78 4.55
CA ILE A 86 -3.78 23.82 3.68
C ILE A 86 -5.31 23.72 3.75
N ALA A 87 -5.98 24.85 3.93
CA ALA A 87 -7.44 24.92 3.92
C ALA A 87 -7.99 24.61 2.51
N ASP A 88 -9.14 23.95 2.45
CA ASP A 88 -9.76 23.53 1.17
C ASP A 88 -10.09 24.72 0.25
N SER A 89 -10.39 25.90 0.81
CA SER A 89 -10.58 27.13 0.03
C SER A 89 -9.37 27.53 -0.82
N ARG A 90 -8.17 27.05 -0.48
CA ARG A 90 -6.91 27.29 -1.21
C ARG A 90 -6.52 26.12 -2.11
N ARG A 91 -7.44 25.20 -2.40
CA ARG A 91 -7.21 24.03 -3.25
C ARG A 91 -6.63 24.38 -4.62
N LEU A 92 -7.07 25.47 -5.24
CA LEU A 92 -6.55 25.92 -6.53
C LEU A 92 -5.04 26.21 -6.47
N GLU A 93 -4.52 26.73 -5.35
CA GLU A 93 -3.09 26.94 -5.15
C GLU A 93 -2.31 25.62 -5.06
N VAL A 94 -2.93 24.57 -4.50
CA VAL A 94 -2.34 23.22 -4.45
C VAL A 94 -2.25 22.63 -5.86
N ILE A 95 -3.30 22.78 -6.66
CA ILE A 95 -3.33 22.33 -8.06
C ILE A 95 -2.27 23.05 -8.90
N GLU A 96 -2.13 24.37 -8.73
CA GLU A 96 -1.05 25.16 -9.35
C GLU A 96 0.33 24.61 -8.99
N ARG A 97 0.56 24.34 -7.71
CA ARG A 97 1.83 23.80 -7.23
C ARG A 97 2.12 22.41 -7.81
N VAL A 98 1.10 21.56 -7.93
CA VAL A 98 1.23 20.26 -8.60
C VAL A 98 1.63 20.45 -10.06
N ARG A 99 1.02 21.38 -10.79
CA ARG A 99 1.35 21.66 -12.18
C ARG A 99 2.81 22.07 -12.35
N ILE A 100 3.28 23.01 -11.52
CA ILE A 100 4.67 23.48 -11.56
C ILE A 100 5.62 22.31 -11.29
N ALA A 101 5.37 21.53 -10.24
CA ALA A 101 6.21 20.37 -9.89
C ALA A 101 6.26 19.32 -11.02
N CYS A 102 5.13 19.02 -11.65
CA CYS A 102 5.07 18.06 -12.75
C CYS A 102 5.76 18.58 -14.02
N ASN A 103 5.70 19.88 -14.30
CA ASN A 103 6.44 20.50 -15.41
C ASN A 103 7.96 20.49 -15.18
N GLU A 104 8.41 20.40 -13.93
CA GLU A 104 9.82 20.17 -13.58
C GLU A 104 10.24 18.68 -13.67
N GLY A 105 9.36 17.81 -14.20
CA GLY A 105 9.64 16.38 -14.38
C GLY A 105 9.38 15.52 -13.13
N ARG A 106 8.64 16.05 -12.14
CA ARG A 106 8.21 15.28 -10.97
C ARG A 106 6.87 14.59 -11.22
N GLN A 107 6.52 13.64 -10.36
CA GLN A 107 5.21 13.01 -10.32
C GLN A 107 4.49 13.38 -9.02
N ALA A 108 3.16 13.37 -9.04
CA ALA A 108 2.33 13.70 -7.89
C ALA A 108 1.25 12.62 -7.67
N TYR A 109 0.98 12.31 -6.41
CA TYR A 109 -0.16 11.49 -6.00
C TYR A 109 -1.24 12.39 -5.38
N TRP A 110 -2.49 12.23 -5.84
CA TRP A 110 -3.67 12.85 -5.25
C TRP A 110 -4.55 11.76 -4.66
N VAL A 111 -4.74 11.75 -3.35
CA VAL A 111 -5.45 10.66 -2.65
C VAL A 111 -6.82 11.17 -2.18
N CYS A 112 -7.88 10.53 -2.67
CA CYS A 112 -9.25 10.75 -2.21
C CYS A 112 -9.67 9.61 -1.26
N THR A 113 -10.40 9.95 -0.21
CA THR A 113 -10.89 8.98 0.79
C THR A 113 -12.12 8.21 0.30
N LEU A 114 -12.92 8.81 -0.59
CA LEU A 114 -14.09 8.19 -1.18
C LEU A 114 -13.89 7.92 -2.67
N ILE A 115 -14.56 6.87 -3.16
CA ILE A 115 -14.60 6.53 -4.58
C ILE A 115 -15.72 7.30 -5.27
N GLU A 116 -16.92 7.27 -4.68
CA GLU A 116 -18.14 7.96 -5.12
C GLU A 116 -18.61 8.92 -4.04
N GLU A 117 -19.47 9.88 -4.41
CA GLU A 117 -20.07 10.81 -3.44
C GLU A 117 -20.95 10.05 -2.45
N SER A 118 -20.92 10.47 -1.19
CA SER A 118 -21.72 9.90 -0.11
C SER A 118 -22.53 10.99 0.56
N GLU A 119 -23.82 10.76 0.80
CA GLU A 119 -24.67 11.69 1.57
C GLU A 119 -24.22 11.80 3.04
N GLU A 120 -23.51 10.78 3.56
CA GLU A 120 -23.06 10.72 4.96
C GLU A 120 -21.67 11.34 5.17
N LEU A 121 -20.83 11.39 4.13
CA LEU A 121 -19.49 11.95 4.19
C LEU A 121 -19.31 13.01 3.09
N THR A 122 -19.10 14.25 3.52
CA THR A 122 -18.63 15.37 2.68
C THR A 122 -17.17 15.18 2.30
N CYS A 123 -16.87 14.14 1.52
CA CYS A 123 -15.58 13.86 0.93
C CYS A 123 -15.74 13.71 -0.59
N GLN A 124 -14.76 14.18 -1.36
CA GLN A 124 -14.88 14.14 -2.82
C GLN A 124 -14.65 12.73 -3.36
N ALA A 125 -15.50 12.34 -4.30
CA ALA A 125 -15.34 11.16 -5.12
C ALA A 125 -14.03 11.24 -5.92
N ALA A 126 -13.34 10.09 -6.05
CA ALA A 126 -12.14 9.99 -6.85
C ALA A 126 -12.42 10.28 -8.33
N GLU A 127 -13.60 9.90 -8.84
CA GLU A 127 -14.02 10.14 -10.23
C GLU A 127 -14.24 11.64 -10.50
N THR A 128 -15.05 12.33 -9.70
CA THR A 128 -15.24 13.79 -9.82
C THR A 128 -13.92 14.54 -9.70
N THR A 129 -13.09 14.17 -8.72
CA THR A 129 -11.77 14.80 -8.54
C THR A 129 -10.86 14.56 -9.75
N PHE A 130 -10.95 13.39 -10.37
CA PHE A 130 -10.19 13.07 -11.58
C PHE A 130 -10.62 13.94 -12.76
N GLU A 131 -11.92 14.17 -12.95
CA GLU A 131 -12.43 15.07 -13.99
C GLU A 131 -11.96 16.51 -13.76
N ASP A 132 -12.12 17.02 -12.53
CA ASP A 132 -11.68 18.36 -12.13
C ASP A 132 -10.18 18.57 -12.36
N LEU A 133 -9.36 17.61 -11.91
CA LEU A 133 -7.90 17.68 -12.07
C LEU A 133 -7.48 17.54 -13.53
N SER A 134 -8.14 16.69 -14.31
CA SER A 134 -7.86 16.54 -15.74
C SER A 134 -8.17 17.83 -16.51
N ALA A 135 -9.24 18.53 -16.13
CA ALA A 135 -9.58 19.83 -16.70
C ALA A 135 -8.63 20.95 -16.23
N ALA A 136 -8.16 20.93 -14.98
CA ALA A 136 -7.29 21.96 -14.42
C ALA A 136 -5.80 21.78 -14.79
N LEU A 137 -5.36 20.55 -15.06
CA LEU A 137 -3.98 20.18 -15.36
C LEU A 137 -3.78 19.84 -16.84
N VAL A 138 -4.35 20.66 -17.73
CA VAL A 138 -4.21 20.48 -19.19
C VAL A 138 -2.72 20.41 -19.57
N GLY A 139 -2.37 19.37 -20.33
CA GLY A 139 -0.99 19.10 -20.76
C GLY A 139 -0.23 18.11 -19.87
N LEU A 140 -0.78 17.74 -18.71
CA LEU A 140 -0.26 16.66 -17.87
C LEU A 140 -1.11 15.39 -18.05
N ARG A 141 -0.48 14.23 -17.86
CA ARG A 141 -1.19 12.94 -17.82
C ARG A 141 -1.71 12.71 -16.41
N VAL A 142 -3.02 12.75 -16.25
CA VAL A 142 -3.70 12.40 -15.00
C VAL A 142 -4.23 10.96 -15.15
N GLY A 143 -3.97 10.11 -14.17
CA GLY A 143 -4.47 8.74 -14.10
C GLY A 143 -5.35 8.54 -12.87
N LEU A 144 -6.36 7.68 -12.99
CA LEU A 144 -7.28 7.33 -11.90
C LEU A 144 -7.08 5.86 -11.50
N ILE A 145 -6.95 5.63 -10.20
CA ILE A 145 -6.94 4.29 -9.60
C ILE A 145 -7.85 4.29 -8.38
N HIS A 146 -8.86 3.41 -8.36
CA HIS A 146 -9.72 3.22 -7.18
C HIS A 146 -10.10 1.74 -6.97
N GLY A 147 -10.63 1.44 -5.78
CA GLY A 147 -10.88 0.08 -5.30
C GLY A 147 -11.76 -0.79 -6.21
N ARG A 148 -12.70 -0.20 -6.96
CA ARG A 148 -13.67 -0.92 -7.80
C ARG A 148 -13.15 -1.32 -9.19
N MET A 149 -12.02 -0.76 -9.63
CA MET A 149 -11.42 -1.12 -10.94
C MET A 149 -10.93 -2.57 -10.95
N LYS A 150 -10.94 -3.20 -12.12
CA LYS A 150 -10.42 -4.56 -12.28
C LYS A 150 -8.90 -4.57 -12.04
N PRO A 151 -8.33 -5.67 -11.51
CA PRO A 151 -6.89 -5.75 -11.26
C PRO A 151 -6.02 -5.46 -12.49
N ALA A 152 -6.43 -5.90 -13.68
CA ALA A 152 -5.72 -5.65 -14.93
C ALA A 152 -5.72 -4.15 -15.31
N GLU A 153 -6.84 -3.47 -15.11
CA GLU A 153 -6.95 -2.02 -15.37
C GLU A 153 -6.06 -1.22 -14.41
N LYS A 154 -6.06 -1.57 -13.12
CA LYS A 154 -5.17 -0.95 -12.12
C LYS A 154 -3.70 -1.11 -12.49
N ALA A 155 -3.30 -2.32 -12.90
CA ALA A 155 -1.93 -2.61 -13.30
C ALA A 155 -1.52 -1.78 -14.53
N ALA A 156 -2.39 -1.68 -15.53
CA ALA A 156 -2.13 -0.90 -16.73
C ALA A 156 -1.97 0.60 -16.43
N VAL A 157 -2.79 1.18 -15.54
CA VAL A 157 -2.63 2.58 -15.12
C VAL A 157 -1.34 2.79 -14.34
N MET A 158 -0.99 1.88 -13.42
CA MET A 158 0.28 1.96 -12.68
C MET A 158 1.51 1.83 -13.58
N GLU A 159 1.44 1.04 -14.66
CA GLU A 159 2.53 0.87 -15.61
C GLU A 159 2.75 2.12 -16.48
N GLN A 160 1.69 2.92 -16.69
CA GLN A 160 1.75 4.17 -17.44
C GLN A 160 2.18 5.38 -16.59
N PHE A 161 2.14 5.25 -15.26
CA PHE A 161 2.41 6.32 -14.31
C PHE A 161 3.90 6.60 -14.17
#